data_AF-L2GX32-F1
#
_entry.id   AF-L2GX32-F1
#
_cell.length_a   1.000
_cell.length_b   1.000
_cell.length_c   1.000
_cell.angle_alpha   90.00
_cell.angle_beta   90.00
_cell.angle_gamma   90.00
#
_symmetry.space_group_name_H-M   'P 1'
#
loop_
_entity.id
_entity.type
_entity.pdbx_description
1 polymer ?
#
loop_
_entity_poly.entity_id
_entity_poly.type
_entity_poly.pdbx_seq_one_letter_code
_entity_poly.pdbx_strand_id
1 'polypeptide(L)'
;MSTPQYTSPSLVRLLIILSEFEDTKLLQKNLIEYYCSLITKRIKTLSITSKLVQQVYDLLYVFEKYGKGGNEITQLVVHYKILEVRALVLDLICDDYCSEAAGEEVVDGKHVGFISSRILRVPDSWIIDIVSDLRDTYDLDNPHAASQQLLNLFILAFFSDCKDVFVGKKMFKSMGNQLVLNLAYFCERMDRYVNMDWNVLDVFYEHIEDGLRIDKEKIIRFLREKCSHIP
;
A
#
# COMPACT_ATOMS: atom_id res chain seq x y z
N MET A 1 -12.08 -17.60 25.73
CA MET A 1 -11.39 -16.38 25.29
C MET A 1 -9.98 -16.78 24.90
N SER A 2 -9.65 -16.69 23.62
CA SER A 2 -8.33 -17.03 23.11
C SER A 2 -7.35 -15.93 23.52
N THR A 3 -6.33 -16.28 24.30
CA THR A 3 -5.17 -15.41 24.53
C THR A 3 -4.60 -15.01 23.17
N PRO A 4 -4.22 -13.73 22.94
CA PRO A 4 -3.53 -13.37 21.71
C PRO A 4 -2.29 -14.26 21.57
N GLN A 5 -2.18 -15.00 20.48
CA GLN A 5 -1.02 -15.88 20.20
C GLN A 5 0.30 -15.09 20.10
N TYR A 6 0.22 -13.76 20.04
CA TYR A 6 1.35 -12.85 20.12
C TYR A 6 0.96 -11.64 20.98
N THR A 7 1.64 -11.44 22.10
CA THR A 7 1.49 -10.25 22.93
C THR A 7 2.80 -9.49 22.86
N SER A 8 2.80 -8.31 22.24
CA SER A 8 4.01 -7.50 22.18
C SER A 8 4.46 -7.15 23.62
N PRO A 9 5.77 -7.10 23.92
CA PRO A 9 6.24 -6.67 25.24
C PRO A 9 5.72 -5.27 25.64
N SER A 10 5.42 -4.43 24.65
CA SER A 10 4.88 -3.08 24.86
C SER A 10 3.39 -3.14 25.25
N LEU A 11 2.60 -4.00 24.60
CA LEU A 11 1.21 -4.27 24.96
C LEU A 11 1.11 -4.83 26.38
N VAL A 12 1.93 -5.82 26.73
CA VAL A 12 1.92 -6.42 28.07
C VAL A 12 2.16 -5.36 29.14
N ARG A 13 3.18 -4.51 28.95
CA ARG A 13 3.47 -3.41 29.88
C ARG A 13 2.31 -2.42 29.98
N LEU A 14 1.72 -2.04 28.85
CA LEU A 14 0.58 -1.12 28.82
C LEU A 14 -0.63 -1.71 29.56
N LEU A 15 -0.93 -2.99 29.37
CA LEU A 15 -2.01 -3.69 30.08
C LEU A 15 -1.77 -3.79 31.59
N ILE A 16 -0.53 -4.05 32.02
CA ILE A 16 -0.15 -4.05 33.44
C ILE A 16 -0.42 -2.67 34.05
N ILE A 17 0.10 -1.60 33.43
CA ILE A 17 -0.12 -0.24 33.90
C ILE A 17 -1.61 0.08 33.96
N LEU A 18 -2.39 -0.25 32.93
CA LEU A 18 -3.84 0.01 32.91
C LEU A 18 -4.61 -0.78 33.96
N SER A 19 -4.13 -1.97 34.35
CA SER A 19 -4.73 -2.79 35.40
C SER A 19 -4.49 -2.24 36.81
N GLU A 20 -3.38 -1.54 37.04
CA GLU A 20 -3.11 -0.87 38.32
C GLU A 20 -4.11 0.26 38.63
N PHE A 21 -4.82 0.77 37.62
CA PHE A 21 -5.82 1.83 37.75
C PHE A 21 -7.25 1.34 37.48
N GLU A 22 -7.53 0.04 37.59
CA GLU A 22 -8.84 -0.55 37.28
C GLU A 22 -9.99 0.07 38.11
N ASP A 23 -9.73 0.43 39.37
CA ASP A 23 -10.69 1.12 40.25
C ASP A 23 -10.86 2.62 39.92
N THR A 24 -10.00 3.19 39.08
CA THR A 24 -10.01 4.62 38.75
C THR A 24 -10.17 4.87 37.26
N LYS A 25 -11.39 4.63 36.75
CA LYS A 25 -11.74 4.76 35.31
C LYS A 25 -11.30 6.08 34.67
N LEU A 26 -11.31 7.20 35.40
CA LEU A 26 -10.86 8.49 34.89
C LEU A 26 -9.35 8.50 34.59
N LEU A 27 -8.53 7.94 35.48
CA LEU A 27 -7.08 7.85 35.27
C LEU A 27 -6.75 6.88 34.13
N GLN A 28 -7.45 5.74 34.07
CA GLN A 28 -7.31 4.78 32.98
C GLN A 28 -7.63 5.42 31.63
N LYS A 29 -8.72 6.19 31.54
CA LYS A 29 -9.07 6.95 30.34
C LYS A 29 -7.97 7.97 29.97
N ASN A 30 -7.49 8.76 30.92
CA ASN A 30 -6.46 9.76 30.68
C ASN A 30 -5.14 9.12 30.19
N LEU A 31 -4.77 7.95 30.70
CA LEU A 31 -3.59 7.21 30.26
C LEU A 31 -3.72 6.73 28.81
N ILE A 32 -4.90 6.21 28.44
CA ILE A 32 -5.18 5.81 27.06
C ILE A 32 -5.09 7.02 26.13
N GLU A 33 -5.74 8.13 26.49
CA GLU A 33 -5.69 9.39 25.71
C GLU A 33 -4.26 9.92 25.57
N TYR A 34 -3.47 9.86 26.63
CA TYR A 34 -2.06 10.22 26.58
C TYR A 34 -1.27 9.35 25.59
N TYR A 35 -1.46 8.03 25.64
CA TYR A 35 -0.82 7.10 24.70
C TYR A 35 -1.26 7.34 23.25
N CYS A 36 -2.54 7.64 23.03
CA CYS A 36 -3.08 8.03 21.73
C CYS A 36 -2.37 9.28 21.19
N SER A 37 -2.19 10.29 22.03
CA SER A 37 -1.52 11.54 21.65
C SER A 37 -0.06 11.32 21.24
N LEU A 38 0.65 10.42 21.95
CA LEU A 38 2.04 10.06 21.64
C LEU A 38 2.16 9.35 20.30
N ILE A 39 1.30 8.35 20.06
CA ILE A 39 1.29 7.59 18.79
C ILE A 39 0.88 8.52 17.64
N THR A 40 -0.15 9.34 17.83
CA THR A 40 -0.58 10.36 16.85
C THR A 40 0.56 11.30 16.49
N LYS A 41 1.30 11.80 17.48
CA LYS A 41 2.46 12.67 17.24
C LYS A 41 3.52 11.95 16.41
N ARG A 42 3.82 10.69 16.74
CA ARG A 42 4.80 9.88 15.99
C ARG A 42 4.39 9.66 14.54
N ILE A 43 3.14 9.29 14.28
CA ILE A 43 2.58 9.14 12.93
C ILE A 43 2.79 10.41 12.10
N LYS A 44 2.62 11.58 12.71
CA LYS A 44 2.75 12.87 12.01
C LYS A 44 4.19 13.31 11.75
N THR A 45 5.17 12.75 12.45
CA THR A 45 6.56 13.25 12.45
C THR A 45 7.61 12.24 11.99
N LEU A 46 7.25 10.96 11.94
CA LEU A 46 8.16 9.84 11.62
C LEU A 46 7.57 9.02 10.49
N SER A 47 8.43 8.24 9.83
CA SER A 47 7.95 7.27 8.85
C SER A 47 7.13 6.15 9.50
N ILE A 48 6.14 5.64 8.75
CA ILE A 48 5.31 4.52 9.17
C ILE A 48 6.12 3.22 9.03
N THR A 49 6.67 2.79 10.16
CA THR A 49 7.49 1.57 10.29
C THR A 49 6.71 0.43 10.93
N SER A 50 7.20 -0.81 10.81
CA SER A 50 6.64 -1.98 11.52
C SER A 50 6.48 -1.78 13.02
N LYS A 51 7.43 -1.11 13.66
CA LYS A 51 7.34 -0.77 15.08
C LYS A 51 6.18 0.17 15.40
N LEU A 52 5.92 1.17 14.56
CA LEU A 52 4.81 2.11 14.76
C LEU A 52 3.47 1.43 14.48
N VAL A 53 3.43 0.62 13.43
CA VAL A 53 2.31 -0.23 13.08
C VAL A 53 1.97 -1.19 14.24
N GLN A 54 2.97 -1.80 14.87
CA GLN A 54 2.79 -2.59 16.10
C GLN A 54 2.22 -1.78 17.27
N GLN A 55 2.71 -0.55 17.49
CA GLN A 55 2.20 0.31 18.56
C GLN A 55 0.72 0.69 18.35
N VAL A 56 0.32 0.87 17.10
CA VAL A 56 -1.07 1.14 16.74
C VAL A 56 -1.93 -0.09 17.04
N TYR A 57 -1.46 -1.31 16.76
CA TYR A 57 -2.18 -2.53 17.15
C TYR A 57 -2.32 -2.68 18.65
N ASP A 58 -1.23 -2.45 19.40
CA ASP A 58 -1.26 -2.51 20.86
C ASP A 58 -2.35 -1.56 21.39
N LEU A 59 -2.49 -0.39 20.78
CA LEU A 59 -3.51 0.59 21.14
C LEU A 59 -4.93 0.16 20.72
N LEU A 60 -5.11 -0.46 19.55
CA LEU A 60 -6.41 -1.01 19.12
C LEU A 60 -6.91 -2.09 20.08
N TYR A 61 -6.02 -2.97 20.53
CA TYR A 61 -6.35 -3.97 21.55
C TYR A 61 -6.76 -3.32 22.88
N VAL A 62 -6.05 -2.27 23.28
CA VAL A 62 -6.40 -1.49 24.47
C VAL A 62 -7.76 -0.82 24.32
N PHE A 63 -8.09 -0.28 23.14
CA PHE A 63 -9.42 0.27 22.89
C PHE A 63 -10.50 -0.80 22.99
N GLU A 64 -10.33 -1.96 22.35
CA GLU A 64 -11.30 -3.05 22.44
C GLU A 64 -11.58 -3.46 23.90
N LYS A 65 -10.54 -3.47 24.74
CA LYS A 65 -10.65 -3.86 26.15
C LYS A 65 -11.20 -2.75 27.06
N TYR A 66 -10.89 -1.48 26.80
CA TYR A 66 -11.10 -0.38 27.76
C TYR A 66 -11.93 0.82 27.23
N GLY A 67 -12.36 0.87 25.96
CA GLY A 67 -13.14 2.02 25.47
C GLY A 67 -13.53 2.04 23.98
N LYS A 68 -13.88 3.22 23.47
CA LYS A 68 -14.14 3.50 22.05
C LYS A 68 -13.09 4.50 21.57
N GLY A 69 -12.48 4.30 20.40
CA GLY A 69 -11.50 5.27 19.87
C GLY A 69 -10.46 4.78 18.84
N GLY A 70 -10.52 3.54 18.36
CA GLY A 70 -9.49 2.98 17.46
C GLY A 70 -9.51 3.50 16.02
N ASN A 71 -10.69 3.82 15.48
CA ASN A 71 -10.85 4.12 14.06
C ASN A 71 -10.05 5.33 13.58
N GLU A 72 -9.95 6.38 14.40
CA GLU A 72 -9.26 7.63 14.02
C GLU A 72 -7.75 7.40 13.84
N ILE A 73 -7.13 6.64 14.76
CA ILE A 73 -5.69 6.33 14.68
C ILE A 73 -5.41 5.36 13.53
N THR A 74 -6.26 4.36 13.33
CA THR A 74 -6.19 3.47 12.17
C THR A 74 -6.24 4.26 10.85
N GLN A 75 -7.22 5.17 10.71
CA GLN A 75 -7.34 6.02 9.53
C GLN A 75 -6.12 6.92 9.36
N LEU A 76 -5.57 7.46 10.46
CA LEU A 76 -4.39 8.30 10.42
C LEU A 76 -3.16 7.55 9.90
N VAL A 77 -2.91 6.33 10.40
CA VAL A 77 -1.78 5.49 9.94
C VAL A 77 -1.92 5.16 8.46
N VAL A 78 -3.10 4.72 8.04
CA VAL A 78 -3.38 4.39 6.63
C VAL A 78 -3.17 5.62 5.74
N HIS A 79 -3.71 6.77 6.14
CA HIS A 79 -3.56 8.01 5.39
C HIS A 79 -2.10 8.44 5.25
N TYR A 80 -1.32 8.42 6.34
CA TYR A 80 0.09 8.78 6.29
C TYR A 80 0.92 7.78 5.47
N LYS A 81 0.61 6.47 5.54
CA LYS A 81 1.29 5.48 4.70
C LYS A 81 1.00 5.70 3.22
N ILE A 82 -0.22 6.07 2.85
CA ILE A 82 -0.56 6.45 1.48
C ILE A 82 0.23 7.69 1.03
N LEU A 83 0.39 8.70 1.91
CA LEU A 83 1.20 9.87 1.58
C LEU A 83 2.68 9.52 1.38
N GLU A 84 3.25 8.62 2.19
CA GLU A 84 4.62 8.12 2.01
C GLU A 84 4.78 7.37 0.69
N VAL A 85 3.87 6.44 0.41
CA VAL A 85 3.85 5.69 -0.85
C VAL A 85 3.69 6.63 -2.02
N ARG A 86 2.79 7.63 -1.93
CA ARG A 86 2.62 8.64 -2.98
C ARG A 86 3.88 9.47 -3.19
N ALA A 87 4.60 9.84 -2.13
CA ALA A 87 5.87 10.56 -2.27
C ALA A 87 6.90 9.69 -3.01
N LEU A 88 7.01 8.40 -2.65
CA LEU A 88 7.86 7.44 -3.36
C LEU A 88 7.46 7.30 -4.83
N VAL A 89 6.16 7.18 -5.11
CA VAL A 89 5.60 7.14 -6.47
C VAL A 89 5.98 8.40 -7.25
N LEU A 90 5.83 9.59 -6.68
CA LEU A 90 6.14 10.85 -7.36
C LEU A 90 7.65 11.05 -7.58
N ASP A 91 8.49 10.58 -6.66
CA ASP A 91 9.95 10.66 -6.77
C ASP A 91 10.51 9.67 -7.81
N LEU A 92 9.83 8.53 -8.01
CA LEU A 92 10.32 7.44 -8.86
C LEU A 92 9.61 7.32 -10.21
N ILE A 93 8.39 7.85 -10.38
CA ILE A 93 7.70 7.86 -11.67
C ILE A 93 8.28 8.96 -12.54
N CYS A 94 9.18 8.58 -13.44
CA CYS A 94 9.64 9.41 -14.55
C CYS A 94 8.64 9.43 -15.72
N ASP A 95 7.75 8.44 -15.80
CA ASP A 95 6.88 8.22 -16.96
C ASP A 95 5.44 8.70 -16.69
N ASP A 96 5.02 9.73 -17.43
CA ASP A 96 3.60 10.08 -17.50
C ASP A 96 2.86 9.02 -18.34
N TYR A 97 2.11 8.14 -17.66
CA TYR A 97 1.29 7.09 -18.30
C TYR A 97 0.17 7.65 -19.21
N CYS A 98 -0.10 8.96 -19.16
CA CYS A 98 -0.98 9.68 -20.08
C CYS A 98 -0.25 10.35 -21.24
N SER A 99 1.10 10.38 -21.26
CA SER A 99 1.88 11.07 -22.28
C SER A 99 2.24 10.21 -23.49
N GLU A 100 2.48 10.87 -24.62
CA GLU A 100 2.87 10.28 -25.90
C GLU A 100 4.39 10.24 -26.09
N ALA A 101 5.19 10.39 -25.02
CA ALA A 101 6.65 10.39 -25.12
C ALA A 101 7.21 8.96 -25.27
N ALA A 102 6.72 8.25 -26.29
CA ALA A 102 7.27 7.00 -26.77
C ALA A 102 7.99 7.28 -28.09
N GLY A 103 9.22 7.79 -28.00
CA GLY A 103 10.23 7.51 -29.00
C GLY A 103 10.99 8.69 -29.56
N GLU A 104 12.12 9.00 -28.94
CA GLU A 104 13.37 9.26 -29.67
C GLU A 104 14.53 8.68 -28.86
N GLU A 105 14.82 7.39 -29.04
CA GLU A 105 16.15 6.86 -28.70
C GLU A 105 16.96 6.84 -30.00
N VAL A 106 17.99 7.69 -30.07
CA VAL A 106 18.90 7.78 -31.21
C VAL A 106 20.06 6.83 -30.97
N VAL A 107 20.13 5.75 -31.75
CA VAL A 107 21.30 4.87 -31.81
C VAL A 107 21.97 5.06 -33.17
N ASP A 108 23.25 5.41 -33.17
CA ASP A 108 24.10 5.60 -34.37
C ASP A 108 23.58 6.60 -35.42
N GLY A 109 23.02 7.74 -34.98
CA GLY A 109 22.68 8.86 -35.86
C GLY A 109 21.59 8.56 -36.90
N LYS A 110 20.86 7.44 -36.73
CA LYS A 110 19.71 7.07 -37.54
C LYS A 110 18.48 7.03 -36.62
N HIS A 111 17.40 7.66 -37.06
CA HIS A 111 16.10 7.51 -36.41
C HIS A 111 15.62 6.07 -36.56
N VAL A 112 15.90 5.24 -35.56
CA VAL A 112 15.41 3.86 -35.50
C VAL A 112 14.11 3.87 -34.71
N GLY A 113 13.03 4.31 -35.37
CA GLY A 113 11.68 4.17 -34.85
C GLY A 113 11.27 2.69 -34.81
N PHE A 114 11.58 2.00 -33.72
CA PHE A 114 11.01 0.68 -33.37
C PHE A 114 10.06 0.77 -32.17
N ILE A 115 9.56 1.97 -31.86
CA ILE A 115 8.54 2.19 -30.85
C ILE A 115 7.18 2.32 -31.55
N SER A 116 6.48 1.21 -31.63
CA SER A 116 5.03 1.14 -31.88
C SER A 116 4.57 -0.18 -31.28
N SER A 117 3.61 -0.29 -30.38
CA SER A 117 2.56 0.67 -29.97
C SER A 117 1.91 0.24 -28.64
N ARG A 118 2.60 -0.62 -27.86
CA ARG A 118 2.00 -1.47 -26.82
C ARG A 118 3.07 -1.96 -25.83
N ILE A 119 3.73 -1.04 -25.12
CA ILE A 119 4.92 -1.36 -24.32
C ILE A 119 4.52 -2.09 -23.04
N LEU A 120 5.04 -3.31 -22.87
CA LEU A 120 5.15 -4.03 -21.61
C LEU A 120 6.63 -4.34 -21.40
N ARG A 121 7.17 -3.87 -20.28
CA ARG A 121 8.50 -4.20 -19.76
C ARG A 121 8.33 -4.99 -18.48
N VAL A 122 9.42 -5.34 -17.80
CA VAL A 122 9.29 -5.77 -16.39
C VAL A 122 8.64 -4.66 -15.56
N PRO A 123 8.04 -4.98 -14.40
CA PRO A 123 7.51 -3.98 -13.48
C PRO A 123 8.55 -2.92 -13.14
N ASP A 124 8.10 -1.68 -13.04
CA ASP A 124 8.98 -0.55 -12.76
C ASP A 124 9.52 -0.64 -11.32
N SER A 125 10.71 -0.08 -11.06
CA SER A 125 11.34 -0.17 -9.74
C SER A 125 10.45 0.39 -8.63
N TRP A 126 9.69 1.44 -8.91
CA TRP A 126 8.80 2.07 -7.93
C TRP A 126 7.76 1.11 -7.37
N ILE A 127 7.18 0.22 -8.19
CA ILE A 127 6.18 -0.72 -7.67
C ILE A 127 6.82 -1.86 -6.89
N ILE A 128 8.04 -2.25 -7.26
CA ILE A 128 8.84 -3.24 -6.53
C ILE A 128 9.20 -2.68 -5.14
N ASP A 129 9.66 -1.43 -5.09
CA ASP A 129 10.03 -0.75 -3.84
C ASP A 129 8.83 -0.59 -2.90
N ILE A 130 7.64 -0.27 -3.42
CA ILE A 130 6.40 -0.22 -2.63
C ILE A 130 6.06 -1.59 -2.05
N VAL A 131 6.11 -2.66 -2.86
CA VAL A 131 5.81 -4.01 -2.38
C VAL A 131 6.78 -4.40 -1.26
N SER A 132 8.07 -4.08 -1.40
CA SER A 132 9.08 -4.33 -0.38
C SER A 132 8.83 -3.51 0.89
N ASP A 133 8.57 -2.22 0.77
CA ASP A 133 8.29 -1.33 1.90
C ASP A 133 7.04 -1.76 2.68
N LEU A 134 5.99 -2.21 2.00
CA LEU A 134 4.79 -2.74 2.64
C LEU A 134 5.06 -4.08 3.31
N ARG A 135 5.84 -4.96 2.69
CA ARG A 135 6.27 -6.23 3.28
C ARG A 135 6.94 -6.01 4.63
N ASP A 136 7.88 -5.07 4.68
CA ASP A 136 8.63 -4.74 5.89
C ASP A 136 7.76 -4.00 6.91
N THR A 137 6.92 -3.05 6.46
CA THR A 137 6.08 -2.22 7.32
C THR A 137 4.98 -3.03 8.02
N TYR A 138 4.40 -4.02 7.35
CA TYR A 138 3.29 -4.81 7.90
C TYR A 138 3.71 -6.20 8.40
N ASP A 139 5.01 -6.50 8.36
CA ASP A 139 5.61 -7.79 8.76
C ASP A 139 4.89 -8.96 8.09
N LEU A 140 4.85 -8.96 6.76
CA LEU A 140 4.03 -9.91 6.00
C LEU A 140 4.56 -11.35 6.03
N ASP A 141 5.80 -11.55 6.46
CA ASP A 141 6.37 -12.89 6.68
C ASP A 141 5.93 -13.50 8.02
N ASN A 142 5.50 -12.67 8.97
CA ASN A 142 4.93 -13.11 10.25
C ASN A 142 3.70 -12.28 10.66
N PRO A 143 2.64 -12.26 9.83
CA PRO A 143 1.54 -11.34 10.01
C PRO A 143 0.60 -11.84 11.10
N HIS A 144 0.28 -10.97 12.06
CA HIS A 144 -0.78 -11.24 13.02
C HIS A 144 -2.12 -10.68 12.49
N ALA A 145 -3.27 -11.15 13.00
CA ALA A 145 -4.59 -10.80 12.46
C ALA A 145 -4.84 -9.27 12.33
N ALA A 146 -4.40 -8.49 13.33
CA ALA A 146 -4.52 -7.03 13.25
C ALA A 146 -3.64 -6.41 12.15
N SER A 147 -2.48 -7.00 11.79
CA SER A 147 -1.65 -6.46 10.71
C SER A 147 -2.22 -6.67 9.34
N GLN A 148 -2.89 -7.80 9.15
CA GLN A 148 -3.72 -8.04 8.00
C GLN A 148 -4.88 -7.04 7.91
N GLN A 149 -5.50 -6.65 9.03
CA GLN A 149 -6.58 -5.65 9.02
C GLN A 149 -6.12 -4.26 8.57
N LEU A 150 -5.01 -3.74 9.10
CA LEU A 150 -4.49 -2.45 8.63
C LEU A 150 -3.97 -2.54 7.19
N LEU A 151 -3.37 -3.66 6.80
CA LEU A 151 -2.98 -3.87 5.41
C LEU A 151 -4.20 -3.84 4.49
N ASN A 152 -5.29 -4.53 4.82
CA ASN A 152 -6.55 -4.51 4.07
C ASN A 152 -7.08 -3.08 3.88
N LEU A 153 -7.10 -2.29 4.96
CA LEU A 153 -7.55 -0.90 4.90
C LEU A 153 -6.62 -0.04 4.04
N PHE A 154 -5.31 -0.25 4.15
CA PHE A 154 -4.33 0.39 3.29
C PHE A 154 -4.55 0.05 1.82
N ILE A 155 -4.71 -1.24 1.46
CA ILE A 155 -4.91 -1.68 0.08
C ILE A 155 -6.13 -1.01 -0.56
N LEU A 156 -7.27 -1.01 0.15
CA LEU A 156 -8.49 -0.38 -0.35
C LEU A 156 -8.31 1.12 -0.58
N ALA A 157 -7.70 1.81 0.39
CA ALA A 157 -7.49 3.24 0.31
C ALA A 157 -6.41 3.61 -0.72
N PHE A 158 -5.36 2.80 -0.88
CA PHE A 158 -4.31 2.95 -1.88
C PHE A 158 -4.88 2.86 -3.31
N PHE A 159 -5.73 1.87 -3.59
CA PHE A 159 -6.35 1.79 -4.93
C PHE A 159 -7.30 2.95 -5.20
N SER A 160 -8.02 3.45 -4.18
CA SER A 160 -8.80 4.69 -4.33
C SER A 160 -7.89 5.85 -4.70
N ASP A 161 -6.76 5.98 -4.00
CA ASP A 161 -5.76 7.02 -4.24
C ASP A 161 -5.16 6.93 -5.65
N CYS A 162 -4.76 5.73 -6.09
CA CYS A 162 -4.26 5.50 -7.44
C CYS A 162 -5.30 5.84 -8.51
N LYS A 163 -6.58 5.54 -8.28
CA LYS A 163 -7.64 5.95 -9.21
C LYS A 163 -7.71 7.47 -9.30
N ASP A 164 -7.72 8.17 -8.18
CA ASP A 164 -7.79 9.63 -8.15
C ASP A 164 -6.58 10.28 -8.83
N VAL A 165 -5.39 9.70 -8.68
CA VAL A 165 -4.14 10.20 -9.27
C VAL A 165 -4.04 9.89 -10.77
N PHE A 166 -4.24 8.64 -11.16
CA PHE A 166 -3.97 8.20 -12.53
C PHE A 166 -5.18 8.33 -13.44
N VAL A 167 -6.37 7.93 -12.99
CA VAL A 167 -7.54 7.77 -13.88
C VAL A 167 -8.11 9.12 -14.32
N GLY A 168 -7.85 10.21 -13.60
CA GLY A 168 -7.96 11.59 -14.09
C GLY A 168 -9.21 11.94 -14.91
N LYS A 169 -9.07 12.85 -15.88
CA LYS A 169 -10.13 13.21 -16.86
C LYS A 169 -9.80 12.74 -18.28
N LYS A 170 -8.61 12.22 -18.53
CA LYS A 170 -8.11 11.85 -19.87
C LYS A 170 -7.83 10.36 -19.92
N MET A 171 -7.97 9.78 -21.11
CA MET A 171 -7.61 8.39 -21.37
C MET A 171 -6.09 8.22 -21.38
N PHE A 172 -5.61 7.09 -20.88
CA PHE A 172 -4.22 6.67 -20.99
C PHE A 172 -3.85 6.35 -22.44
N LYS A 173 -2.61 6.67 -22.81
CA LYS A 173 -2.01 6.24 -24.07
C LYS A 173 -1.41 4.84 -23.93
N SER A 174 -0.51 4.44 -24.82
CA SER A 174 0.11 3.11 -24.81
C SER A 174 0.83 2.76 -23.51
N MET A 175 1.30 3.77 -22.77
CA MET A 175 1.95 3.60 -21.46
C MET A 175 1.00 3.13 -20.36
N GLY A 176 -0.32 3.32 -20.51
CA GLY A 176 -1.32 2.78 -19.58
C GLY A 176 -1.26 1.25 -19.46
N ASN A 177 -0.76 0.53 -20.48
CA ASN A 177 -0.55 -0.90 -20.39
C ASN A 177 0.55 -1.27 -19.36
N GLN A 178 1.61 -0.46 -19.25
CA GLN A 178 2.66 -0.63 -18.24
C GLN A 178 2.12 -0.33 -16.84
N LEU A 179 1.28 0.71 -16.68
CA LEU A 179 0.59 0.97 -15.42
C LEU A 179 -0.26 -0.23 -14.97
N VAL A 180 -1.06 -0.80 -15.89
CA VAL A 180 -1.86 -2.00 -15.59
C VAL A 180 -0.96 -3.20 -15.23
N LEU A 181 0.19 -3.36 -15.89
CA LEU A 181 1.16 -4.40 -15.50
C LEU A 181 1.72 -4.18 -14.09
N ASN A 182 2.12 -2.95 -13.74
CA ASN A 182 2.64 -2.61 -12.42
C ASN A 182 1.58 -2.89 -11.34
N LEU A 183 0.34 -2.45 -11.55
CA LEU A 183 -0.76 -2.74 -10.62
C LEU A 183 -1.10 -4.23 -10.55
N ALA A 184 -0.98 -4.97 -11.66
CA ALA A 184 -1.14 -6.42 -11.66
C ALA A 184 0.00 -7.12 -10.88
N TYR A 185 1.24 -6.63 -10.99
CA TYR A 185 2.37 -7.10 -10.18
C TYR A 185 2.09 -6.89 -8.69
N PHE A 186 1.63 -5.69 -8.32
CA PHE A 186 1.22 -5.40 -6.95
C PHE A 186 0.13 -6.36 -6.46
N CYS A 187 -0.93 -6.56 -7.24
CA CYS A 187 -1.98 -7.52 -6.92
C CYS A 187 -1.41 -8.93 -6.69
N GLU A 188 -0.59 -9.46 -7.60
CA GLU A 188 0.00 -10.80 -7.47
C GLU A 188 0.82 -10.96 -6.19
N ARG A 189 1.62 -9.95 -5.85
CA ARG A 189 2.48 -9.99 -4.67
C ARG A 189 1.68 -9.93 -3.37
N MET A 190 0.65 -9.09 -3.36
CA MET A 190 -0.16 -8.88 -2.17
C MET A 190 -1.22 -9.97 -1.96
N ASP A 191 -1.61 -10.71 -3.01
CA ASP A 191 -2.64 -11.76 -2.98
C ASP A 191 -2.34 -12.88 -1.97
N ARG A 192 -1.05 -13.07 -1.65
CA ARG A 192 -0.59 -14.06 -0.66
C ARG A 192 -0.91 -13.64 0.79
N TYR A 193 -1.15 -12.35 1.01
CA TYR A 193 -1.30 -11.76 2.35
C TYR A 193 -2.70 -11.17 2.57
N VAL A 194 -3.32 -10.68 1.50
CA VAL A 194 -4.65 -10.07 1.48
C VAL A 194 -5.37 -10.58 0.25
N ASN A 195 -6.65 -10.90 0.37
CA ASN A 195 -7.46 -11.28 -0.78
C ASN A 195 -7.64 -10.07 -1.70
N MET A 196 -6.91 -10.04 -2.83
CA MET A 196 -6.90 -8.89 -3.72
C MET A 196 -8.11 -8.91 -4.66
N ASP A 197 -8.79 -7.77 -4.80
CA ASP A 197 -9.80 -7.61 -5.83
C ASP A 197 -9.14 -7.25 -7.16
N TRP A 198 -8.81 -8.25 -7.96
CA TRP A 198 -8.19 -8.08 -9.28
C TRP A 198 -9.09 -7.32 -10.29
N ASN A 199 -10.39 -7.17 -10.02
CA ASN A 199 -11.29 -6.38 -10.86
C ASN A 199 -10.96 -4.88 -10.77
N VAL A 200 -10.23 -4.45 -9.74
CA VAL A 200 -9.74 -3.07 -9.64
C VAL A 200 -8.92 -2.66 -10.87
N LEU A 201 -8.24 -3.62 -11.51
CA LEU A 201 -7.45 -3.40 -12.72
C LEU A 201 -8.32 -3.04 -13.93
N ASP A 202 -9.58 -3.47 -13.97
CA ASP A 202 -10.49 -3.15 -15.09
C ASP A 202 -10.73 -1.65 -15.19
N VAL A 203 -10.84 -0.97 -14.05
CA VAL A 203 -10.98 0.49 -14.02
C VAL A 203 -9.82 1.19 -14.74
N PHE A 204 -8.58 0.76 -14.50
CA PHE A 204 -7.41 1.34 -15.15
C PHE A 204 -7.31 0.90 -16.61
N TYR A 205 -7.63 -0.35 -16.90
CA TYR A 205 -7.59 -0.92 -18.24
C TYR A 205 -8.59 -0.26 -19.20
N GLU A 206 -9.82 -0.05 -18.75
CA GLU A 206 -10.87 0.63 -19.49
C GLU A 206 -10.53 2.10 -19.77
N HIS A 207 -9.63 2.71 -18.99
CA HIS A 207 -9.16 4.06 -19.25
C HIS A 207 -8.02 4.14 -20.27
N ILE A 208 -7.54 3.03 -20.83
CA ILE A 208 -6.59 3.05 -21.97
C ILE A 208 -7.36 3.26 -23.28
N GLU A 209 -6.85 4.06 -24.21
CA GLU A 209 -7.45 4.22 -25.54
C GLU A 209 -7.57 2.88 -26.29
N ASP A 210 -8.76 2.56 -26.83
CA ASP A 210 -9.09 1.24 -27.40
C ASP A 210 -8.05 0.71 -28.40
N GLY A 211 -7.53 1.56 -29.29
CA GLY A 211 -6.53 1.18 -30.30
C GLY A 211 -5.15 0.83 -29.73
N LEU A 212 -4.86 1.29 -28.50
CA LEU A 212 -3.58 1.16 -27.82
C LEU A 212 -3.59 0.07 -26.73
N ARG A 213 -4.75 -0.55 -26.46
CA ARG A 213 -4.88 -1.63 -25.48
C ARG A 213 -4.16 -2.90 -25.93
N ILE A 214 -3.35 -3.43 -25.04
CA ILE A 214 -2.93 -4.83 -25.06
C ILE A 214 -4.05 -5.64 -24.44
N ASP A 215 -4.29 -6.84 -24.94
CA ASP A 215 -5.20 -7.79 -24.30
C ASP A 215 -4.79 -7.99 -22.82
N LYS A 216 -5.71 -7.76 -21.88
CA LYS A 216 -5.44 -7.88 -20.43
C LYS A 216 -4.87 -9.25 -20.06
N GLU A 217 -5.34 -10.34 -20.68
CA GLU A 217 -4.80 -11.69 -20.44
C GLU A 217 -3.37 -11.85 -20.94
N LYS A 218 -2.96 -11.09 -21.96
CA LYS A 218 -1.55 -11.04 -22.36
C LYS A 218 -0.69 -10.31 -21.33
N ILE A 219 -1.20 -9.25 -20.71
CA ILE A 219 -0.51 -8.55 -19.61
C ILE A 219 -0.32 -9.51 -18.42
N ILE A 220 -1.39 -10.19 -17.99
CA ILE A 220 -1.33 -11.13 -16.85
C ILE A 220 -0.43 -12.33 -17.15
N ARG A 221 -0.48 -12.87 -18.36
CA ARG A 221 0.44 -13.94 -18.76
C ARG A 221 1.89 -13.48 -18.77
N PHE A 222 2.18 -12.28 -19.30
CA PHE A 222 3.52 -11.72 -19.27
C PHE A 222 4.04 -11.60 -17.83
N LEU A 223 3.21 -11.10 -16.92
CA LEU A 223 3.52 -11.04 -15.49
C LEU A 223 3.93 -12.43 -14.95
N ARG A 224 3.08 -13.45 -15.17
CA ARG A 224 3.32 -14.82 -14.66
C ARG A 224 4.58 -15.46 -15.25
N GLU A 225 4.83 -15.26 -16.54
CA GLU A 225 5.95 -15.88 -17.25
C GLU A 225 7.29 -15.17 -17.02
N LYS A 226 7.28 -13.84 -16.84
CA LYS A 226 8.50 -13.02 -16.83
C LYS A 226 8.82 -12.36 -15.51
N CYS A 227 7.84 -12.24 -14.62
CA CYS A 227 7.98 -11.48 -13.37
C CYS A 227 7.85 -12.36 -12.11
N SER A 228 7.54 -13.64 -12.27
CA SER A 228 7.38 -14.60 -11.17
C SER A 228 8.65 -14.81 -10.31
N HIS A 229 9.81 -14.42 -10.82
CA HIS A 229 11.10 -14.50 -10.12
C HIS A 229 11.62 -13.16 -9.58
N ILE A 230 10.94 -12.05 -9.88
CA ILE A 230 11.29 -10.76 -9.28
C ILE A 230 10.96 -10.86 -7.79
N PRO A 231 11.85 -10.50 -6.85
CA PRO A 231 11.59 -10.62 -5.41
C PRO A 231 10.36 -9.83 -4.95
#